data_AF-A0A8T4PD95-F1
#
_entry.id   AF-A0A8T4PD95-F1
#
_cell.length_a   1.000
_cell.length_b   1.000
_cell.length_c   1.000
_cell.angle_alpha   90.00
_cell.angle_beta   90.00
_cell.angle_gamma   90.00
#
_symmetry.space_group_name_H-M   'P 1'
#
loop_
_entity.id
_entity.type
_entity.pdbx_description
1 polymer ?
#
loop_
_entity_poly.entity_id
_entity_poly.type
_entity_poly.pdbx_seq_one_letter_code
_entity_poly.pdbx_strand_id
1 'polypeptide(L)' 'MNSELLNSVDLASYLNIPIELIIIVIIWTLVWKGLALWKAGRKNQPIWFVVLLVVNTFGILEILYIFVFSKINL' A
#
# COMPACT_ATOMS: atom_id res chain seq x y z
N MET A 1 34.86 -5.19 28.05
CA MET A 1 33.55 -5.17 27.37
C MET A 1 33.83 -5.44 25.90
N ASN A 2 33.36 -6.56 25.36
CA ASN A 2 33.86 -7.12 24.09
C ASN A 2 33.38 -6.25 22.91
N SER A 3 34.28 -5.95 21.96
CA SER A 3 33.99 -5.16 20.76
C SER A 3 32.87 -5.77 19.88
N GLU A 4 32.70 -7.08 19.94
CA GLU A 4 31.61 -7.80 19.27
C GLU A 4 30.22 -7.42 19.80
N LEU A 5 30.11 -7.15 21.11
CA LEU A 5 28.85 -6.72 21.74
C LEU A 5 28.49 -5.27 21.40
N LEU A 6 29.48 -4.43 21.05
CA LEU A 6 29.23 -3.06 20.59
C LEU A 6 28.63 -3.09 19.17
N ASN A 7 29.20 -3.91 18.28
CA ASN A 7 28.71 -4.05 16.91
C ASN A 7 27.29 -4.65 16.82
N SER A 8 26.94 -5.60 17.70
CA SER A 8 25.58 -6.19 17.68
C SER A 8 24.49 -5.22 18.16
N VAL A 9 24.83 -4.28 19.04
CA VAL A 9 23.91 -3.24 19.54
C VAL A 9 23.63 -2.19 18.47
N ASP A 10 24.63 -1.80 17.68
CA ASP A 10 24.46 -0.84 16.58
C ASP A 10 23.59 -1.38 15.44
N LEU A 11 23.69 -2.65 15.09
CA LEU A 11 22.85 -3.23 14.02
C LEU A 11 21.36 -3.25 14.40
N ALA A 12 21.03 -3.48 15.68
CA ALA A 12 19.66 -3.50 16.17
C ALA A 12 18.99 -2.12 16.13
N SER A 13 19.75 -1.04 16.31
CA SER A 13 19.24 0.33 16.25
C SER A 13 18.97 0.79 14.81
N TYR A 14 19.77 0.36 13.82
CA TYR A 14 19.47 0.58 12.39
C TYR A 14 18.23 -0.16 11.89
N LEU A 15 17.91 -1.32 12.48
CA LEU A 15 16.74 -2.13 12.12
C LEU A 15 15.46 -1.72 12.85
N ASN A 16 15.51 -0.73 13.75
CA ASN A 16 14.34 -0.25 14.48
C ASN A 16 13.43 0.55 13.54
N ILE A 17 12.63 -0.16 12.74
CA ILE A 17 11.62 0.45 11.89
C ILE A 17 10.53 1.03 12.81
N PRO A 18 10.30 2.37 12.76
CA PRO A 18 9.30 3.01 13.59
C PRO A 18 7.91 2.46 13.27
N ILE A 19 7.20 1.98 14.30
CA ILE A 19 5.85 1.43 14.19
C ILE A 19 4.88 2.46 13.61
N GLU A 20 5.14 3.75 13.84
CA GLU A 20 4.39 4.88 13.30
C GLU A 20 4.38 4.89 11.77
N LEU A 21 5.51 4.55 11.14
CA LEU A 21 5.62 4.49 9.68
C LEU A 21 4.76 3.36 9.11
N ILE A 22 4.73 2.21 9.79
CA ILE A 22 3.90 1.07 9.39
C ILE A 22 2.41 1.45 9.43
N ILE A 23 1.96 2.12 10.49
CA ILE A 23 0.57 2.56 10.63
C ILE A 23 0.20 3.54 9.52
N ILE A 24 1.06 4.51 9.21
CA ILE A 24 0.85 5.47 8.12
C ILE A 24 0.70 4.76 6.78
N VAL A 25 1.58 3.78 6.49
CA VAL A 25 1.52 3.01 5.23
C VAL A 25 0.24 2.17 5.16
N ILE A 26 -0.20 1.57 6.26
CA ILE A 26 -1.45 0.79 6.31
C ILE A 26 -2.66 1.70 6.03
N ILE A 27 -2.74 2.85 6.69
CA ILE A 27 -3.85 3.80 6.48
C ILE A 27 -3.83 4.31 5.04
N TRP A 28 -2.66 4.70 4.53
CA TRP A 28 -2.48 5.16 3.16
C TRP A 28 -2.98 4.12 2.15
N THR A 29 -2.53 2.87 2.27
CA THR A 29 -2.94 1.79 1.36
C THR A 29 -4.43 1.48 1.45
N LEU A 30 -5.00 1.44 2.65
CA LEU A 30 -6.44 1.21 2.84
C LEU A 30 -7.30 2.31 2.23
N VAL A 31 -6.91 3.58 2.37
CA VAL A 31 -7.64 4.71 1.79
C VAL A 31 -7.70 4.59 0.26
N TRP A 32 -6.55 4.38 -0.39
CA TRP A 32 -6.53 4.26 -1.86
C TRP A 32 -7.25 3.00 -2.35
N LYS A 33 -7.09 1.87 -1.66
CA LYS A 33 -7.75 0.60 -2.01
C LYS A 33 -9.27 0.65 -1.84
N GLY A 34 -9.75 1.24 -0.74
CA GLY A 34 -11.18 1.45 -0.51
C GLY A 34 -11.80 2.36 -1.56
N LEU A 35 -11.14 3.48 -1.89
CA LEU A 35 -11.63 4.42 -2.91
C LEU A 35 -11.67 3.78 -4.32
N ALA A 36 -10.64 3.02 -4.69
CA ALA A 36 -10.59 2.37 -6.00
C ALA A 36 -11.64 1.26 -6.13
N LEU A 37 -11.82 0.43 -5.10
CA LEU A 37 -12.85 -0.61 -5.06
C LEU A 37 -14.26 -0.01 -5.07
N TRP A 38 -14.53 1.05 -4.30
CA TRP A 38 -15.83 1.73 -4.28
C TRP A 38 -16.18 2.29 -5.66
N LYS A 39 -15.20 2.90 -6.33
CA LYS A 39 -15.36 3.46 -7.67
C LYS A 39 -15.58 2.38 -8.73
N ALA A 40 -14.82 1.28 -8.67
CA ALA A 40 -14.98 0.14 -9.58
C ALA A 40 -16.34 -0.54 -9.44
N GLY A 41 -16.81 -0.71 -8.20
CA GLY A 41 -18.15 -1.23 -7.90
C GLY A 41 -19.25 -0.31 -8.42
N ARG A 42 -19.13 1.01 -8.22
CA ARG A 42 -20.11 1.99 -8.73
C ARG A 42 -20.15 2.11 -10.25
N LYS A 43 -19.03 1.81 -10.93
CA LYS A 43 -18.94 1.83 -12.39
C LYS A 43 -19.29 0.49 -13.05
N ASN A 44 -19.78 -0.50 -12.31
CA ASN A 44 -20.06 -1.85 -12.82
C ASN A 44 -18.87 -2.45 -13.58
N GLN A 45 -17.65 -2.26 -13.08
CA GLN A 45 -16.43 -2.83 -13.66
C GLN A 45 -15.94 -4.00 -12.80
N PRO A 46 -16.56 -5.20 -12.88
CA PRO A 46 -16.24 -6.33 -12.01
C PRO A 46 -14.82 -6.86 -12.24
N ILE A 47 -14.31 -6.81 -13.48
CA ILE A 47 -12.92 -7.19 -13.79
C ILE A 47 -11.94 -6.32 -13.01
N TRP A 48 -12.14 -5.00 -13.02
CA TRP A 48 -11.28 -4.07 -12.28
C TRP A 48 -11.41 -4.22 -10.77
N PHE A 49 -12.61 -4.52 -10.26
CA PHE A 49 -12.81 -4.83 -8.86
C PHE A 49 -11.96 -6.03 -8.40
N VAL A 50 -11.97 -7.12 -9.18
CA VAL A 50 -11.17 -8.33 -8.86
C VAL A 50 -9.67 -8.05 -8.98
N VAL A 51 -9.24 -7.35 -10.02
CA VAL A 51 -7.81 -7.00 -10.20
C VAL A 51 -7.29 -6.15 -9.04
N LEU A 52 -8.03 -5.12 -8.62
CA LEU A 52 -7.67 -4.26 -7.48
C LEU A 52 -7.69 -5.01 -6.14
N LEU A 53 -8.50 -6.06 -6.02
CA LEU A 53 -8.56 -6.88 -4.81
C LEU A 53 -7.33 -7.79 -4.71
N VAL A 54 -6.96 -8.45 -5.81
CA VAL A 54 -5.88 -9.43 -5.90
C VAL A 54 -4.50 -8.77 -5.93
N VAL A 55 -4.36 -7.66 -6.65
CA VAL A 55 -3.06 -7.00 -6.83
C VAL A 55 -2.83 -5.99 -5.70
N ASN A 56 -1.83 -6.25 -4.85
CA ASN A 56 -1.51 -5.42 -3.69
C ASN A 56 -0.24 -4.60 -3.95
N THR A 57 -0.37 -3.47 -4.66
CA THR A 57 0.77 -2.62 -5.08
C THR A 57 0.98 -1.39 -4.19
N PHE A 58 0.59 -1.47 -2.91
CA PHE A 58 0.65 -0.34 -1.98
C PHE A 58 -0.10 0.92 -2.44
N GLY A 59 -1.20 0.79 -3.19
CA GLY A 59 -2.00 1.94 -3.64
C GLY A 59 -1.60 2.53 -4.99
N ILE A 60 -0.48 2.11 -5.60
CA ILE A 60 -0.05 2.64 -6.91
C ILE A 60 -1.04 2.26 -8.02
N LEU A 61 -1.47 0.99 -8.08
CA LEU A 61 -2.39 0.51 -9.11
C LEU A 61 -3.78 1.13 -8.95
N GLU A 62 -4.20 1.34 -7.71
CA GLU A 62 -5.43 2.00 -7.32
C GLU A 62 -5.48 3.45 -7.82
N ILE A 63 -4.40 4.21 -7.60
CA ILE A 63 -4.26 5.58 -8.11
C ILE A 63 -4.30 5.57 -9.64
N LEU A 64 -3.54 4.67 -10.28
CA LEU A 64 -3.52 4.54 -11.73
C LEU A 64 -4.92 4.25 -12.30
N TYR A 65 -5.68 3.36 -11.67
CA TYR A 65 -7.06 3.07 -12.05
C TYR A 65 -7.97 4.29 -11.90
N ILE A 66 -7.88 5.01 -10.78
CA ILE A 66 -8.69 6.20 -10.51
C ILE A 66 -8.42 7.31 -11.53
N PHE A 67 -7.18 7.49 -11.98
CA PHE A 67 -6.79 8.57 -12.91
C PHE A 67 -6.90 8.19 -14.39
N VAL A 68 -6.50 6.98 -14.77
CA VAL A 68 -6.43 6.53 -16.18
C VAL A 68 -7.73 5.87 -16.62
N PHE A 69 -8.27 4.95 -15.82
CA PHE A 69 -9.41 4.12 -16.21
C PHE A 69 -10.78 4.69 -15.81
N SER A 70 -10.83 5.60 -14.83
CA SER A 70 -12.07 6.27 -14.45
C SER A 70 -12.77 7.02 -15.59
N LYS A 71 -12.08 7.40 -16.67
CA LYS A 71 -12.69 8.17 -17.77
C LYS A 71 -13.09 7.33 -18.97
N ILE A 72 -12.69 6.06 -19.04
CA ILE A 72 -13.03 5.21 -20.18
C ILE A 72 -14.45 4.69 -19.94
N ASN A 73 -15.43 5.41 -20.51
CA ASN A 73 -16.70 4.82 -20.90
C ASN A 73 -16.36 3.86 -22.05
N LEU A 74 -16.33 2.56 -21.77
CA LEU A 74 -16.45 1.53 -22.79
C LEU A 74 -17.90 1.07 -22.82
#